data_AF-A0A369AIK0-F1
#
_entry.id   AF-A0A369AIK0-F1
#
_cell.length_a   1.000
_cell.length_b   1.000
_cell.length_c   1.000
_cell.angle_alpha   90.00
_cell.angle_beta   90.00
_cell.angle_gamma   90.00
#
_symmetry.space_group_name_H-M   'P 1'
#
loop_
_entity.id
_entity.type
_entity.pdbx_description
1 polymer ?
#
loop_
_entity_poly.entity_id
_entity_poly.type
_entity_poly.pdbx_seq_one_letter_code
_entity_poly.pdbx_strand_id
1 'polypeptide(L)'
;MSFVDGAAFSAAIDWLGHGLWHFSWWQIVLYTLATTHVTIVAVTVFLHRAQAHRALDLHPIPAHFFRFWLWLGTGMVTKQWVAIHRKHHAKCETPDDPHSPQTRGLDAVLWRGAELYRAEVKNEETLRKFGHGTPDDWVERHLYSRYTWQGVGLMLLLDLALFGAIGAAVWAVQMVWIPFWAAGVVNGVGHFWGYRNFESPDASTNLVPWGLVIGGEELHNNHHTYPTAAKFAVKPYEFDLGWCYIWLLQRLGWATVKKVPPRLRFGAVRPVADEKTLEALIANRYEVMARYARSMRREFERLQPDASLRTVRRWLHRDIEKLPAAALPQLAKARAAHPALDQMLTMREELRQLWLSTTHTRAQLTAELQAWCRRAEDSGIAALRDFALRLRAVRA
;
A
#
# COMPACT_ATOMS: atom_id res chain seq x y z
N MET A 1 -36.04 8.01 53.13
CA MET A 1 -35.49 7.71 51.79
C MET A 1 -36.21 8.58 50.78
N SER A 2 -36.19 9.91 50.98
CA SER A 2 -35.29 10.86 50.32
C SER A 2 -35.27 10.69 48.80
N PHE A 3 -36.17 11.45 48.18
CA PHE A 3 -36.13 11.96 46.83
C PHE A 3 -34.69 11.97 46.28
N VAL A 4 -34.44 11.22 45.21
CA VAL A 4 -33.46 11.69 44.23
C VAL A 4 -34.08 13.00 43.71
N ASP A 5 -33.48 14.13 44.07
CA ASP A 5 -34.01 15.46 43.73
C ASP A 5 -34.43 15.50 42.27
N GLY A 6 -35.71 15.79 42.00
CA GLY A 6 -36.27 15.75 40.64
C GLY A 6 -35.46 16.57 39.64
N ALA A 7 -34.81 17.65 40.10
CA ALA A 7 -33.88 18.46 39.31
C ALA A 7 -32.62 17.69 38.87
N ALA A 8 -32.00 16.90 39.77
CA ALA A 8 -30.83 16.08 39.43
C ALA A 8 -31.20 14.95 38.47
N PHE A 9 -32.38 14.34 38.66
CA PHE A 9 -32.89 13.33 37.74
C PHE A 9 -33.19 13.92 36.36
N SER A 10 -33.88 15.07 36.29
CA SER A 10 -34.15 15.77 35.03
C SER A 10 -32.87 16.20 34.31
N ALA A 11 -31.88 16.74 35.05
CA ALA A 11 -30.59 17.11 34.47
C ALA A 11 -29.83 15.89 33.92
N ALA A 12 -29.90 14.75 34.59
CA ALA A 12 -29.29 13.51 34.09
C ALA A 12 -29.97 13.01 32.81
N ILE A 13 -31.30 13.07 32.73
CA ILE A 13 -32.05 12.70 31.51
C ILE A 13 -31.74 13.66 30.36
N ASP A 14 -31.68 14.96 30.62
CA ASP A 14 -31.35 15.98 29.63
C ASP A 14 -29.93 15.78 29.08
N TRP A 15 -28.94 15.59 29.95
CA TRP A 15 -27.57 15.27 29.55
C TRP A 15 -27.48 13.94 28.79
N LEU A 16 -28.20 12.90 29.21
CA LEU A 16 -28.23 11.64 28.45
C LEU A 16 -28.81 11.83 27.03
N GLY A 17 -29.74 12.75 26.85
CA GLY A 17 -30.33 13.06 25.55
C GLY A 17 -29.45 13.95 24.66
N HIS A 18 -28.70 14.89 25.25
CA HIS A 18 -28.08 15.99 24.51
C HIS A 18 -26.57 16.17 24.72
N GLY A 19 -26.00 15.51 25.72
CA GLY A 19 -24.62 15.72 26.16
C GLY A 19 -24.40 17.12 26.73
N LEU A 20 -23.13 17.47 26.98
CA LEU A 20 -22.78 18.75 27.60
C LEU A 20 -23.04 19.97 26.69
N TRP A 21 -22.94 19.82 25.37
CA TRP A 21 -22.96 20.95 24.43
C TRP A 21 -24.18 20.98 23.51
N HIS A 22 -25.16 20.08 23.70
CA HIS A 22 -26.41 20.03 22.93
C HIS A 22 -26.18 20.07 21.40
N PHE A 23 -25.23 19.27 20.92
CA PHE A 23 -24.94 19.17 19.50
C PHE A 23 -26.16 18.68 18.71
N SER A 24 -26.37 19.27 17.54
CA SER A 24 -27.32 18.74 16.57
C SER A 24 -26.79 17.44 15.95
N TRP A 25 -27.69 16.59 15.45
CA TRP A 25 -27.32 15.29 14.88
C TRP A 25 -26.26 15.40 13.76
N TRP A 26 -26.30 16.45 12.93
CA TRP A 26 -25.34 16.61 11.84
C TRP A 26 -23.97 17.03 12.35
N GLN A 27 -23.89 17.79 13.45
CA GLN A 27 -22.62 18.12 14.08
C GLN A 27 -21.96 16.86 14.66
N ILE A 28 -22.75 15.96 15.24
CA ILE A 28 -22.27 14.66 15.75
C ILE A 28 -21.72 13.81 14.59
N VAL A 29 -22.41 13.76 13.45
CA VAL A 29 -21.93 13.05 12.25
C VAL A 29 -20.61 13.66 11.76
N LEU A 30 -20.52 14.99 11.64
CA LEU A 30 -19.29 15.66 11.21
C LEU A 30 -18.13 15.43 12.19
N TYR A 31 -18.37 15.47 13.49
CA TYR A 31 -17.38 15.13 14.50
C TYR A 31 -16.90 13.68 14.35
N THR A 32 -17.84 12.75 14.16
CA THR A 32 -17.52 11.33 13.98
C THR A 32 -16.63 11.12 12.76
N LEU A 33 -17.01 11.70 11.62
CA LEU A 33 -16.22 11.64 10.38
C LEU A 33 -14.85 12.33 10.52
N ALA A 34 -14.78 13.47 11.20
CA ALA A 34 -13.53 14.18 11.41
C ALA A 34 -12.56 13.38 12.28
N THR A 35 -13.05 12.80 13.39
CA THR A 35 -12.22 12.03 14.32
C THR A 35 -11.76 10.71 13.73
N THR A 36 -12.60 9.99 12.99
CA THR A 36 -12.17 8.79 12.25
C THR A 36 -11.18 9.13 11.15
N HIS A 37 -11.32 10.28 10.50
CA HIS A 37 -10.36 10.78 9.53
C HIS A 37 -9.01 11.11 10.16
N VAL A 38 -8.97 11.74 11.35
CA VAL A 38 -7.71 11.94 12.09
C VAL A 38 -7.04 10.60 12.39
N THR A 39 -7.81 9.57 12.77
CA THR A 39 -7.28 8.22 12.98
C THR A 39 -6.68 7.64 11.70
N ILE A 40 -7.35 7.79 10.54
CA ILE A 40 -6.80 7.39 9.24
C ILE A 40 -5.47 8.09 8.96
N VAL A 41 -5.40 9.41 9.15
CA VAL A 41 -4.17 10.19 8.94
C VAL A 41 -3.06 9.71 9.87
N ALA A 42 -3.37 9.42 11.13
CA ALA A 42 -2.40 8.88 12.08
C ALA A 42 -1.90 7.49 11.67
N VAL A 43 -2.76 6.60 11.17
CA VAL A 43 -2.34 5.29 10.67
C VAL A 43 -1.47 5.44 9.41
N THR A 44 -1.93 6.16 8.39
CA THR A 44 -1.20 6.27 7.11
C THR A 44 0.11 7.04 7.23
N VAL A 45 0.12 8.23 7.85
CA VAL A 45 1.31 9.08 7.90
C VAL A 45 2.30 8.59 8.96
N PHE A 46 1.82 8.28 10.17
CA PHE A 46 2.69 7.92 11.28
C PHE A 46 3.00 6.42 11.36
N LEU A 47 2.00 5.54 11.54
CA LEU A 47 2.28 4.11 11.70
C LEU A 47 2.85 3.48 10.43
N HIS A 48 2.21 3.75 9.29
CA HIS A 48 2.54 3.10 8.04
C HIS A 48 3.79 3.70 7.38
N ARG A 49 3.70 4.95 6.91
CA ARG A 49 4.77 5.56 6.11
C ARG A 49 6.00 5.90 6.95
N ALA A 50 5.82 6.52 8.13
CA ALA A 50 6.96 6.94 8.96
C ALA A 50 7.55 5.78 9.79
N GLN A 51 6.74 5.05 10.56
CA GLN A 51 7.26 4.03 11.49
C GLN A 51 7.56 2.70 10.79
N ALA A 52 6.63 2.14 10.02
CA ALA A 52 6.83 0.83 9.41
C ALA A 52 7.83 0.90 8.25
N HIS A 53 7.68 1.87 7.35
CA HIS A 53 8.46 1.94 6.11
C HIS A 53 9.62 2.93 6.08
N ARG A 54 9.76 3.79 7.10
CA ARG A 54 10.83 4.81 7.16
C ARG A 54 10.87 5.70 5.92
N ALA A 55 9.71 5.99 5.33
CA ALA A 55 9.60 6.77 4.11
C ALA A 55 9.81 8.28 4.34
N LEU A 56 9.58 8.72 5.58
CA LEU A 56 9.78 10.08 6.07
C LEU A 56 10.20 10.07 7.54
N ASP A 57 10.85 11.15 7.97
CA ASP A 57 11.00 11.50 9.38
C ASP A 57 9.96 12.56 9.75
N LEU A 58 9.34 12.41 10.92
CA LEU A 58 8.41 13.37 11.49
C LEU A 58 9.07 14.12 12.64
N HIS A 59 8.78 15.40 12.76
CA HIS A 59 9.14 16.20 13.91
C HIS A 59 8.49 15.62 15.19
N PRO A 60 9.11 15.74 16.38
CA PRO A 60 8.59 15.15 17.61
C PRO A 60 7.14 15.55 17.95
N ILE A 61 6.73 16.78 17.62
CA ILE A 61 5.37 17.29 17.89
C ILE A 61 4.30 16.48 17.16
N PRO A 62 4.24 16.45 15.81
CA PRO A 62 3.23 15.63 15.12
C PRO A 62 3.41 14.13 15.39
N ALA A 63 4.66 13.64 15.55
CA ALA A 63 4.89 12.24 15.89
C ALA A 63 4.24 11.86 17.23
N HIS A 64 4.38 12.70 18.25
CA HIS A 64 3.75 12.49 19.54
C HIS A 64 2.22 12.64 19.47
N PHE A 65 1.72 13.66 18.75
CA PHE A 65 0.28 13.84 18.54
C PHE A 65 -0.38 12.59 17.94
N PHE A 66 0.17 12.06 16.85
CA PHE A 66 -0.38 10.86 16.21
C PHE A 66 -0.33 9.66 17.14
N ARG A 67 0.77 9.48 17.87
CA ARG A 67 0.92 8.39 18.83
C ARG A 67 -0.09 8.47 19.97
N PHE A 68 -0.28 9.66 20.54
CA PHE A 68 -1.29 9.92 21.57
C PHE A 68 -2.70 9.65 21.04
N TRP A 69 -3.01 10.15 19.84
CA TRP A 69 -4.32 9.97 19.21
C TRP A 69 -4.64 8.49 18.99
N LEU A 70 -3.68 7.70 18.50
CA LEU A 70 -3.84 6.26 18.29
C LEU A 70 -4.01 5.49 19.61
N TRP A 71 -3.31 5.90 20.66
CA TRP A 71 -3.55 5.33 22.00
C TRP A 71 -4.96 5.63 22.50
N LEU A 72 -5.42 6.88 22.38
CA LEU A 72 -6.74 7.33 22.81
C LEU A 72 -7.86 6.67 22.00
N GLY A 73 -7.80 6.76 20.67
CA GLY A 73 -8.88 6.38 19.78
C GLY A 73 -8.89 4.91 19.37
N THR A 74 -7.81 4.14 19.57
CA THR A 74 -7.77 2.73 19.14
C THR A 74 -7.01 1.80 20.09
N GLY A 75 -6.30 2.32 21.09
CA GLY A 75 -5.43 1.54 21.97
C GLY A 75 -4.25 0.89 21.24
N MET A 76 -3.89 1.37 20.04
CA MET A 76 -2.83 0.75 19.24
C MET A 76 -1.44 1.09 19.79
N VAL A 77 -0.62 0.06 19.95
CA VAL A 77 0.80 0.20 20.33
C VAL A 77 1.65 0.24 19.06
N THR A 78 2.53 1.24 18.94
CA THR A 78 3.32 1.48 17.73
C THR A 78 4.15 0.25 17.33
N LYS A 79 4.85 -0.35 18.29
CA LYS A 79 5.71 -1.53 18.07
C LYS A 79 4.93 -2.72 17.52
N GLN A 80 3.74 -2.97 18.06
CA GLN A 80 2.89 -4.09 17.65
C GLN A 80 2.46 -3.92 16.20
N TRP A 81 1.87 -2.77 15.87
CA TRP A 81 1.38 -2.50 14.52
C TRP A 81 2.50 -2.60 13.48
N VAL A 82 3.64 -1.93 13.76
CA VAL A 82 4.81 -1.94 12.88
C VAL A 82 5.37 -3.33 12.67
N ALA A 83 5.47 -4.15 13.72
CA ALA A 83 5.99 -5.51 13.62
C ALA A 83 5.11 -6.37 12.70
N ILE A 84 3.80 -6.29 12.88
CA ILE A 84 2.82 -7.11 12.15
C ILE A 84 2.74 -6.68 10.69
N HIS A 85 2.75 -5.37 10.42
CA HIS A 85 2.80 -4.82 9.07
C HIS A 85 4.09 -5.18 8.32
N ARG A 86 5.25 -5.08 9.00
CA ARG A 86 6.53 -5.50 8.41
C ARG A 86 6.59 -7.01 8.18
N LYS A 87 6.00 -7.82 9.07
CA LYS A 87 5.87 -9.28 8.86
C LYS A 87 5.03 -9.57 7.62
N HIS A 88 3.90 -8.88 7.46
CA HIS A 88 3.05 -8.97 6.27
C HIS A 88 3.87 -8.70 5.00
N HIS A 89 4.61 -7.58 4.91
CA HIS A 89 5.46 -7.34 3.74
C HIS A 89 6.55 -8.40 3.54
N ALA A 90 7.18 -8.88 4.61
CA ALA A 90 8.26 -9.85 4.52
C ALA A 90 7.78 -11.27 4.15
N LYS A 91 6.51 -11.58 4.44
CA LYS A 91 5.91 -12.91 4.27
C LYS A 91 4.66 -12.87 3.39
N CYS A 92 4.55 -11.83 2.56
CA CYS A 92 3.33 -11.52 1.84
C CYS A 92 2.86 -12.73 1.02
N GLU A 93 1.58 -13.07 1.17
CA GLU A 93 0.92 -14.21 0.53
C GLU A 93 1.46 -15.60 0.86
N THR A 94 2.28 -15.74 1.91
CA THR A 94 2.63 -17.05 2.45
C THR A 94 1.75 -17.39 3.67
N PRO A 95 1.72 -18.65 4.13
CA PRO A 95 1.00 -19.02 5.35
C PRO A 95 1.47 -18.25 6.61
N ASP A 96 2.71 -17.76 6.59
CA ASP A 96 3.29 -16.95 7.66
C ASP A 96 2.75 -15.51 7.68
N ASP A 97 2.10 -15.04 6.60
CA ASP A 97 1.43 -13.73 6.58
C ASP A 97 0.27 -13.73 7.58
N PRO A 98 0.26 -12.82 8.57
CA PRO A 98 -0.79 -12.79 9.59
C PRO A 98 -2.18 -12.51 9.03
N HIS A 99 -2.29 -11.83 7.88
CA HIS A 99 -3.57 -11.38 7.32
C HIS A 99 -3.61 -11.42 5.79
N SER A 100 -2.94 -12.38 5.16
CA SER A 100 -3.09 -12.63 3.72
C SER A 100 -4.49 -13.21 3.41
N PRO A 101 -5.29 -12.57 2.55
CA PRO A 101 -6.55 -13.15 2.07
C PRO A 101 -6.32 -14.33 1.13
N GLN A 102 -5.12 -14.49 0.56
CA GLN A 102 -4.76 -15.62 -0.30
C GLN A 102 -4.58 -16.91 0.50
N THR A 103 -4.16 -16.82 1.77
CA THR A 103 -3.98 -17.99 2.64
C THR A 103 -5.09 -18.15 3.68
N ARG A 104 -5.69 -17.05 4.16
CA ARG A 104 -6.76 -17.07 5.18
C ARG A 104 -8.17 -17.00 4.58
N GLY A 105 -8.30 -16.58 3.32
CA GLY A 105 -9.57 -16.27 2.68
C GLY A 105 -9.99 -14.82 2.92
N LEU A 106 -10.64 -14.23 1.91
CA LEU A 106 -11.08 -12.83 1.95
C LEU A 106 -12.04 -12.56 3.12
N ASP A 107 -13.03 -13.42 3.35
CA ASP A 107 -14.02 -13.23 4.41
C ASP A 107 -13.38 -13.21 5.81
N ALA A 108 -12.37 -14.05 6.02
CA ALA A 108 -11.65 -14.08 7.30
C ALA A 108 -10.89 -12.79 7.55
N VAL A 109 -10.22 -12.23 6.53
CA VAL A 109 -9.49 -10.97 6.68
C VAL A 109 -10.45 -9.79 6.81
N LEU A 110 -11.54 -9.77 6.03
CA LEU A 110 -12.54 -8.70 6.03
C LEU A 110 -13.24 -8.55 7.38
N TRP A 111 -13.69 -9.66 7.97
CA TRP A 111 -14.53 -9.64 9.18
C TRP A 111 -13.77 -9.97 10.45
N ARG A 112 -12.64 -10.67 10.35
CA ARG A 112 -11.85 -11.13 11.52
C ARG A 112 -10.42 -10.59 11.54
N GLY A 113 -10.16 -9.52 10.79
CA GLY A 113 -8.83 -8.90 10.70
C GLY A 113 -8.30 -8.43 12.06
N ALA A 114 -9.17 -7.95 12.95
CA ALA A 114 -8.79 -7.56 14.31
C ALA A 114 -8.36 -8.76 15.16
N GLU A 115 -9.03 -9.91 15.05
CA GLU A 115 -8.66 -11.15 15.74
C GLU A 115 -7.34 -11.70 15.21
N LEU A 116 -7.15 -11.69 13.88
CA LEU A 116 -5.89 -12.09 13.25
C LEU A 116 -4.73 -11.22 13.74
N TYR A 117 -4.94 -9.90 13.80
CA TYR A 117 -3.98 -8.96 14.36
C TYR A 117 -3.68 -9.28 15.83
N ARG A 118 -4.70 -9.43 16.68
CA ARG A 118 -4.54 -9.72 18.12
C ARG A 118 -3.87 -11.07 18.38
N ALA A 119 -4.07 -12.06 17.51
CA ALA A 119 -3.37 -13.33 17.59
C ALA A 119 -1.88 -13.14 17.33
N GLU A 120 -1.51 -12.37 16.30
CA GLU A 120 -0.11 -12.11 15.97
C GLU A 120 0.59 -11.19 16.98
N VAL A 121 -0.13 -10.26 17.64
CA VAL A 121 0.41 -9.46 18.74
C VAL A 121 0.98 -10.33 19.87
N LYS A 122 0.39 -11.51 20.11
CA LYS A 122 0.86 -12.45 21.15
C LYS A 122 2.12 -13.21 20.76
N ASN A 123 2.60 -13.06 19.52
CA ASN A 123 3.82 -13.70 19.04
C ASN A 123 5.04 -12.82 19.34
N GLU A 124 5.77 -13.16 20.41
CA GLU A 124 6.97 -12.43 20.84
C GLU A 124 8.09 -12.44 19.79
N GLU A 125 8.21 -13.52 19.01
CA GLU A 125 9.21 -13.60 17.93
C GLU A 125 8.94 -12.53 16.87
N THR A 126 7.68 -12.37 16.47
CA THR A 126 7.26 -11.33 15.53
C THR A 126 7.59 -9.93 16.04
N LEU A 127 7.24 -9.64 17.30
CA LEU A 127 7.53 -8.34 17.92
C LEU A 127 9.02 -8.06 18.01
N ARG A 128 9.83 -9.06 18.34
CA ARG A 128 11.30 -8.94 18.42
C ARG A 128 11.93 -8.74 17.05
N LYS A 129 11.53 -9.54 16.06
CA LYS A 129 12.13 -9.55 14.72
C LYS A 129 11.76 -8.31 13.90
N PHE A 130 10.48 -7.94 13.94
CA PHE A 130 9.94 -6.91 13.03
C PHE A 130 9.65 -5.57 13.72
N GLY A 131 9.57 -5.51 15.05
CA GLY A 131 9.22 -4.27 15.79
C GLY A 131 10.34 -3.27 16.05
N HIS A 132 11.56 -3.52 15.55
CA HIS A 132 12.74 -2.72 15.86
C HIS A 132 12.68 -1.26 15.38
N GLY A 133 13.35 -0.37 16.12
CA GLY A 133 13.41 1.08 15.85
C GLY A 133 12.12 1.85 16.11
N THR A 134 11.09 1.23 16.67
CA THR A 134 9.88 1.94 17.11
C THR A 134 10.16 2.67 18.42
N PRO A 135 9.34 3.68 18.79
CA PRO A 135 9.52 4.39 20.05
C PRO A 135 9.53 3.42 21.23
N ASP A 136 10.45 3.66 22.15
CA ASP A 136 10.59 2.96 23.44
C ASP A 136 11.04 4.00 24.47
N ASP A 137 10.34 5.13 24.53
CA ASP A 137 10.58 6.16 25.52
C ASP A 137 9.76 5.89 26.79
N TRP A 138 9.90 6.77 27.80
CA TRP A 138 9.19 6.62 29.06
C TRP A 138 7.67 6.58 28.88
N VAL A 139 7.12 7.42 27.99
CA VAL A 139 5.67 7.51 27.73
C VAL A 139 5.19 6.23 27.06
N GLU A 140 5.94 5.70 26.10
CA GLU A 140 5.60 4.43 25.45
C GLU A 140 5.49 3.29 26.47
N ARG A 141 6.48 3.16 27.37
CA ARG A 141 6.54 2.05 28.33
C ARG A 141 5.52 2.16 29.45
N HIS A 142 5.31 3.36 29.97
CA HIS A 142 4.55 3.55 31.21
C HIS A 142 3.13 4.03 30.98
N LEU A 143 2.82 4.60 29.81
CA LEU A 143 1.48 5.03 29.45
C LEU A 143 0.91 4.20 28.30
N TYR A 144 1.47 4.33 27.10
CA TYR A 144 0.81 3.83 25.90
C TYR A 144 0.76 2.31 25.80
N SER A 145 1.85 1.63 26.11
CA SER A 145 1.91 0.16 26.09
C SER A 145 1.24 -0.48 27.31
N ARG A 146 1.27 0.21 28.46
CA ARG A 146 0.74 -0.32 29.73
C ARG A 146 -0.77 -0.16 29.86
N TYR A 147 -1.31 0.94 29.35
CA TYR A 147 -2.70 1.35 29.57
C TYR A 147 -3.49 1.49 28.27
N THR A 148 -3.39 0.50 27.38
CA THR A 148 -4.01 0.53 26.04
C THR A 148 -5.53 0.68 26.10
N TRP A 149 -6.20 -0.02 27.01
CA TRP A 149 -7.65 0.06 27.18
C TRP A 149 -8.13 1.34 27.85
N GLN A 150 -7.29 1.98 28.66
CA GLN A 150 -7.64 3.21 29.35
C GLN A 150 -7.74 4.39 28.38
N GLY A 151 -6.92 4.42 27.32
CA GLY A 151 -7.07 5.41 26.25
C GLY A 151 -8.43 5.26 25.56
N VAL A 152 -8.75 4.04 25.14
CA VAL A 152 -10.05 3.69 24.52
C VAL A 152 -11.24 4.01 25.44
N GLY A 153 -11.11 3.69 26.73
CA GLY A 153 -12.12 4.00 27.74
C GLY A 153 -12.27 5.51 27.98
N LEU A 154 -11.17 6.26 27.96
CA LEU A 154 -11.19 7.72 28.03
C LEU A 154 -11.92 8.31 26.82
N MET A 155 -11.70 7.79 25.61
CA MET A 155 -12.46 8.23 24.43
C MET A 155 -13.97 8.00 24.60
N LEU A 156 -14.38 6.83 25.10
CA LEU A 156 -15.79 6.54 25.39
C LEU A 156 -16.38 7.55 26.38
N LEU A 157 -15.66 7.85 27.47
CA LEU A 157 -16.10 8.83 28.47
C LEU A 157 -16.21 10.23 27.88
N LEU A 158 -15.29 10.63 27.00
CA LEU A 158 -15.35 11.92 26.32
C LEU A 158 -16.54 12.01 25.36
N ASP A 159 -16.79 10.97 24.55
CA ASP A 159 -17.92 10.97 23.62
C ASP A 159 -19.26 10.94 24.37
N LEU A 160 -19.38 10.15 25.46
CA LEU A 160 -20.55 10.17 26.32
C LEU A 160 -20.75 11.54 26.99
N ALA A 161 -19.67 12.16 27.48
CA ALA A 161 -19.74 13.51 28.04
C ALA A 161 -20.25 14.53 27.01
N LEU A 162 -19.71 14.51 25.80
CA LEU A 162 -20.02 15.49 24.76
C LEU A 162 -21.42 15.31 24.16
N PHE A 163 -21.87 14.06 23.98
CA PHE A 163 -23.07 13.75 23.20
C PHE A 163 -24.17 13.03 23.98
N GLY A 164 -23.94 12.66 25.24
CA GLY A 164 -24.88 11.82 26.00
C GLY A 164 -24.85 10.38 25.49
N ALA A 165 -25.99 9.69 25.54
CA ALA A 165 -26.08 8.27 25.21
C ALA A 165 -25.67 7.95 23.76
N ILE A 166 -25.93 8.84 22.80
CA ILE A 166 -25.52 8.65 21.40
C ILE A 166 -23.98 8.66 21.24
N GLY A 167 -23.25 9.21 22.22
CA GLY A 167 -21.79 9.13 22.29
C GLY A 167 -21.26 7.69 22.26
N ALA A 168 -22.01 6.71 22.79
CA ALA A 168 -21.64 5.30 22.68
C ALA A 168 -21.63 4.80 21.23
N ALA A 169 -22.55 5.31 20.38
CA ALA A 169 -22.58 4.98 18.96
C ALA A 169 -21.42 5.65 18.20
N VAL A 170 -21.10 6.91 18.53
CA VAL A 170 -19.92 7.61 17.99
C VAL A 170 -18.64 6.81 18.29
N TRP A 171 -18.46 6.43 19.54
CA TRP A 171 -17.33 5.61 19.98
C TRP A 171 -17.29 4.26 19.27
N ALA A 172 -18.43 3.57 19.12
CA ALA A 172 -18.49 2.30 18.41
C ALA A 172 -18.06 2.42 16.95
N VAL A 173 -18.47 3.50 16.27
CA VAL A 173 -18.01 3.81 14.89
C VAL A 173 -16.50 4.02 14.86
N GLN A 174 -15.92 4.76 15.81
CA GLN A 174 -14.48 4.95 15.90
C GLN A 174 -13.73 3.62 16.10
N MET A 175 -14.24 2.72 16.95
CA MET A 175 -13.62 1.42 17.22
C MET A 175 -13.61 0.48 16.01
N VAL A 176 -14.70 0.47 15.23
CA VAL A 176 -14.82 -0.42 14.06
C VAL A 176 -14.11 0.13 12.82
N TRP A 177 -13.85 1.45 12.78
CA TRP A 177 -13.37 2.13 11.57
C TRP A 177 -12.07 1.54 11.02
N ILE A 178 -11.00 1.49 11.83
CA ILE A 178 -9.70 0.98 11.38
C ILE A 178 -9.71 -0.53 11.13
N PRO A 179 -10.30 -1.39 12.01
CA PRO A 179 -10.46 -2.80 11.71
C PRO A 179 -11.13 -3.07 10.36
N PHE A 180 -12.22 -2.37 10.05
CA PHE A 180 -12.93 -2.55 8.79
C PHE A 180 -12.11 -2.03 7.59
N TRP A 181 -11.69 -0.76 7.64
CA TRP A 181 -11.07 -0.11 6.49
C TRP A 181 -9.62 -0.54 6.25
N ALA A 182 -8.78 -0.64 7.28
CA ALA A 182 -7.38 -1.00 7.11
C ALA A 182 -7.19 -2.52 7.07
N ALA A 183 -7.65 -3.25 8.09
CA ALA A 183 -7.45 -4.70 8.11
C ALA A 183 -8.36 -5.41 7.10
N GLY A 184 -9.64 -5.02 7.03
CA GLY A 184 -10.58 -5.67 6.12
C GLY A 184 -10.43 -5.24 4.66
N VAL A 185 -10.55 -3.94 4.38
CA VAL A 185 -10.58 -3.43 2.99
C VAL A 185 -9.17 -3.35 2.39
N VAL A 186 -8.18 -2.73 3.02
CA VAL A 186 -6.81 -2.66 2.45
C VAL A 186 -6.16 -4.03 2.42
N ASN A 187 -6.04 -4.70 3.56
CA ASN A 187 -5.30 -5.97 3.59
C ASN A 187 -6.11 -7.11 2.96
N GLY A 188 -7.44 -7.11 3.08
CA GLY A 188 -8.30 -8.10 2.44
C GLY A 188 -8.54 -7.79 0.96
N VAL A 189 -9.36 -6.78 0.66
CA VAL A 189 -9.72 -6.47 -0.74
C VAL A 189 -8.49 -6.03 -1.53
N GLY A 190 -7.60 -5.23 -0.96
CA GLY A 190 -6.40 -4.74 -1.64
C GLY A 190 -5.44 -5.85 -2.04
N HIS A 191 -5.49 -7.04 -1.43
CA HIS A 191 -4.71 -8.21 -1.87
C HIS A 191 -5.53 -9.23 -2.67
N PHE A 192 -6.79 -8.94 -2.98
CA PHE A 192 -7.69 -9.86 -3.65
C PHE A 192 -8.24 -9.30 -4.98
N TRP A 193 -8.61 -8.02 -5.00
CA TRP A 193 -9.31 -7.42 -6.13
C TRP A 193 -8.99 -5.93 -6.30
N GLY A 194 -8.67 -5.56 -7.54
CA GLY A 194 -8.41 -4.19 -7.93
C GLY A 194 -7.60 -4.13 -9.23
N TYR A 195 -7.13 -2.92 -9.58
CA TYR A 195 -6.23 -2.72 -10.70
C TYR A 195 -4.76 -2.76 -10.26
N ARG A 196 -3.84 -2.98 -11.20
CA ARG A 196 -2.40 -2.96 -10.92
C ARG A 196 -1.68 -2.07 -11.91
N ASN A 197 -0.81 -1.23 -11.40
CA ASN A 197 0.14 -0.49 -12.22
C ASN A 197 1.42 -1.30 -12.48
N PHE A 198 1.76 -2.18 -11.54
CA PHE A 198 3.01 -2.93 -11.54
C PHE A 198 2.79 -4.41 -11.23
N GLU A 199 3.60 -5.24 -11.88
CA GLU A 199 3.68 -6.67 -11.64
C GLU A 199 4.63 -6.95 -10.46
N SER A 200 4.31 -6.45 -9.25
CA SER A 200 5.00 -6.84 -8.01
C SER A 200 4.80 -8.34 -7.74
N PRO A 201 5.72 -9.04 -7.03
CA PRO A 201 5.61 -10.48 -6.79
C PRO A 201 4.33 -10.92 -6.07
N ASP A 202 3.81 -10.08 -5.17
CA ASP A 202 2.60 -10.32 -4.36
C ASP A 202 1.27 -10.11 -5.11
N ALA A 203 0.15 -10.40 -4.44
CA ALA A 203 -1.21 -10.24 -4.97
C ALA A 203 -1.81 -8.83 -4.78
N SER A 204 -1.04 -7.86 -4.28
CA SER A 204 -1.52 -6.49 -4.03
C SER A 204 -2.12 -5.79 -5.27
N THR A 205 -3.17 -5.02 -5.06
CA THR A 205 -3.95 -4.31 -6.08
C THR A 205 -4.31 -2.93 -5.55
N ASN A 206 -4.33 -1.94 -6.43
CA ASN A 206 -4.96 -0.67 -6.11
C ASN A 206 -6.48 -0.84 -6.19
N LEU A 207 -7.20 -0.40 -5.16
CA LEU A 207 -8.66 -0.52 -5.08
C LEU A 207 -9.34 0.46 -6.03
N VAL A 208 -9.08 1.75 -5.81
CA VAL A 208 -9.62 2.88 -6.57
C VAL A 208 -8.53 3.93 -6.76
N PRO A 209 -8.60 4.79 -7.79
CA PRO A 209 -7.57 5.81 -8.03
C PRO A 209 -7.66 7.00 -7.07
N TRP A 210 -8.77 7.18 -6.35
CA TRP A 210 -8.99 8.34 -5.47
C TRP A 210 -8.78 7.96 -4.01
N GLY A 211 -7.54 8.12 -3.55
CA GLY A 211 -7.11 7.76 -2.21
C GLY A 211 -7.61 8.71 -1.12
N LEU A 212 -8.93 8.81 -0.95
CA LEU A 212 -9.62 9.79 -0.11
C LEU A 212 -10.06 9.20 1.22
N VAL A 213 -10.66 8.01 1.20
CA VAL A 213 -11.36 7.44 2.35
C VAL A 213 -10.38 6.95 3.40
N ILE A 214 -9.29 6.34 2.95
CA ILE A 214 -8.26 5.78 3.83
C ILE A 214 -6.90 6.43 3.61
N GLY A 215 -6.89 7.67 3.12
CA GLY A 215 -5.67 8.47 3.09
C GLY A 215 -4.63 8.05 2.05
N GLY A 216 -5.02 7.34 0.98
CA GLY A 216 -4.10 6.89 -0.08
C GLY A 216 -3.71 5.42 0.02
N GLU A 217 -4.07 4.74 1.12
CA GLU A 217 -3.87 3.30 1.31
C GLU A 217 -4.63 2.46 0.26
N GLU A 218 -5.59 3.06 -0.46
CA GLU A 218 -6.26 2.47 -1.62
C GLU A 218 -5.30 2.15 -2.77
N LEU A 219 -4.14 2.82 -2.82
CA LEU A 219 -3.11 2.65 -3.85
C LEU A 219 -2.09 1.57 -3.45
N HIS A 220 -2.62 0.41 -3.03
CA HIS A 220 -1.88 -0.63 -2.34
C HIS A 220 -0.86 -1.36 -3.23
N ASN A 221 -1.15 -1.61 -4.51
CA ASN A 221 -0.17 -2.17 -5.45
C ASN A 221 1.03 -1.23 -5.65
N ASN A 222 0.80 0.08 -5.67
CA ASN A 222 1.89 1.05 -5.78
C ASN A 222 2.76 1.03 -4.53
N HIS A 223 2.13 0.99 -3.36
CA HIS A 223 2.80 0.86 -2.07
C HIS A 223 3.65 -0.42 -2.00
N HIS A 224 3.07 -1.59 -2.27
CA HIS A 224 3.78 -2.86 -2.28
C HIS A 224 4.94 -2.91 -3.29
N THR A 225 4.84 -2.17 -4.39
CA THR A 225 5.93 -2.04 -5.35
C THR A 225 7.07 -1.14 -4.84
N TYR A 226 6.74 -0.06 -4.15
CA TYR A 226 7.71 0.91 -3.62
C TYR A 226 7.47 1.18 -2.13
N PRO A 227 7.67 0.19 -1.24
CA PRO A 227 7.21 0.27 0.15
C PRO A 227 7.87 1.39 0.94
N THR A 228 9.10 1.79 0.57
CA THR A 228 9.83 2.87 1.25
C THR A 228 9.50 4.27 0.73
N ALA A 229 8.57 4.41 -0.22
CA ALA A 229 8.18 5.70 -0.76
C ALA A 229 7.08 6.37 0.07
N ALA A 230 7.21 7.67 0.36
CA ALA A 230 6.23 8.40 1.16
C ALA A 230 4.95 8.78 0.39
N LYS A 231 5.00 8.66 -0.94
CA LYS A 231 3.89 8.91 -1.85
C LYS A 231 3.48 7.59 -2.51
N PHE A 232 2.21 7.23 -2.42
CA PHE A 232 1.66 6.02 -3.04
C PHE A 232 1.10 6.28 -4.44
N ALA A 233 0.67 7.51 -4.74
CA ALA A 233 0.28 7.87 -6.10
C ALA A 233 1.49 7.92 -7.05
N VAL A 234 1.43 7.13 -8.13
CA VAL A 234 2.45 7.05 -9.19
C VAL A 234 1.94 7.51 -10.55
N LYS A 235 0.62 7.42 -10.79
CA LYS A 235 -0.02 7.87 -12.03
C LYS A 235 -0.65 9.25 -11.86
N PRO A 236 -0.78 10.04 -12.94
CA PRO A 236 -1.32 11.40 -12.85
C PRO A 236 -2.81 11.45 -12.48
N TYR A 237 -3.56 10.37 -12.74
CA TYR A 237 -4.98 10.25 -12.38
C TYR A 237 -5.21 9.71 -10.96
N GLU A 238 -4.14 9.37 -10.24
CA GLU A 238 -4.23 8.88 -8.86
C GLU A 238 -4.11 10.05 -7.87
N PHE A 239 -4.94 10.01 -6.85
CA PHE A 239 -4.93 10.96 -5.74
C PHE A 239 -4.51 10.25 -4.45
N ASP A 240 -3.63 10.87 -3.67
CA ASP A 240 -3.10 10.34 -2.41
C ASP A 240 -3.22 11.42 -1.35
N LEU A 241 -4.27 11.32 -0.53
CA LEU A 241 -4.56 12.31 0.49
C LEU A 241 -3.52 12.31 1.62
N GLY A 242 -2.95 11.14 1.96
CA GLY A 242 -1.83 11.04 2.91
C GLY A 242 -0.60 11.82 2.42
N TRP A 243 -0.33 11.83 1.11
CA TRP A 243 0.74 12.65 0.54
C TRP A 243 0.44 14.14 0.66
N CYS A 244 -0.82 14.57 0.52
CA CYS A 244 -1.20 15.96 0.78
C CYS A 244 -0.88 16.37 2.23
N TYR A 245 -1.19 15.52 3.21
CA TYR A 245 -0.83 15.78 4.61
C TYR A 245 0.68 15.83 4.83
N ILE A 246 1.43 14.87 4.27
CA ILE A 246 2.90 14.87 4.36
C ILE A 246 3.46 16.15 3.75
N TRP A 247 2.99 16.55 2.57
CA TRP A 247 3.44 17.77 1.91
C TRP A 247 3.14 19.03 2.74
N LEU A 248 1.96 19.11 3.37
CA LEU A 248 1.63 20.21 4.29
C LEU A 248 2.59 20.23 5.50
N LEU A 249 2.84 19.07 6.12
CA LEU A 249 3.80 18.94 7.22
C LEU A 249 5.22 19.33 6.79
N GLN A 250 5.65 19.00 5.57
CA GLN A 250 6.95 19.43 5.03
C GLN A 250 7.03 20.95 4.94
N ARG A 251 5.96 21.63 4.49
CA ARG A 251 5.93 23.10 4.39
C ARG A 251 6.02 23.79 5.75
N LEU A 252 5.55 23.12 6.81
CA LEU A 252 5.66 23.59 8.19
C LEU A 252 7.01 23.24 8.84
N GLY A 253 7.91 22.56 8.13
CA GLY A 253 9.18 22.07 8.70
C GLY A 253 9.00 20.87 9.64
N TRP A 254 7.84 20.21 9.60
CA TRP A 254 7.46 19.13 10.52
C TRP A 254 7.62 17.72 9.95
N ALA A 255 7.98 17.60 8.67
CA ALA A 255 8.28 16.34 8.03
C ALA A 255 9.47 16.48 7.08
N THR A 256 10.30 15.45 6.99
CA THR A 256 11.34 15.31 5.98
C THR A 256 11.14 14.01 5.21
N VAL A 257 10.73 14.10 3.95
CA VAL A 257 10.56 12.93 3.07
C VAL A 257 11.92 12.40 2.66
N LYS A 258 12.15 11.09 2.87
CA LYS A 258 13.40 10.43 2.48
C LYS A 258 13.36 9.94 1.05
N LYS A 259 12.24 9.35 0.64
CA LYS A 259 12.09 8.72 -0.67
C LYS A 259 10.71 8.96 -1.26
N VAL A 260 10.68 9.13 -2.57
CA VAL A 260 9.49 9.13 -3.40
C VAL A 260 9.62 8.02 -4.44
N PRO A 261 8.51 7.56 -5.06
CA PRO A 261 8.61 6.53 -6.09
C PRO A 261 9.54 6.98 -7.22
N PRO A 262 10.42 6.10 -7.71
CA PRO A 262 11.33 6.45 -8.79
C PRO A 262 10.54 6.80 -10.05
N ARG A 263 11.04 7.77 -10.80
CA ARG A 263 10.44 8.22 -12.05
C ARG A 263 11.45 8.02 -13.17
N LEU A 264 11.06 7.24 -14.18
CA LEU A 264 11.84 7.12 -15.41
C LEU A 264 12.01 8.49 -16.07
N ARG A 265 13.28 8.89 -16.21
CA ARG A 265 13.69 10.07 -16.95
C ARG A 265 14.29 9.66 -18.28
N PHE A 266 14.06 10.47 -19.30
CA PHE A 266 14.58 10.24 -20.64
C PHE A 266 15.43 11.43 -21.08
N GLY A 267 16.56 11.15 -21.72
CA GLY A 267 17.40 12.12 -22.43
C GLY A 267 17.54 11.75 -23.91
N ALA A 268 18.58 12.27 -24.57
CA ALA A 268 18.90 11.87 -25.94
C ALA A 268 19.20 10.36 -26.04
N VAL A 269 18.85 9.72 -27.15
CA VAL A 269 19.21 8.31 -27.38
C VAL A 269 20.73 8.17 -27.47
N ARG A 270 21.32 7.25 -26.70
CA ARG A 270 22.75 6.91 -26.80
C ARG A 270 22.97 5.81 -27.84
N PRO A 271 24.15 5.76 -28.50
CA PRO A 271 24.50 4.64 -29.37
C PRO A 271 24.50 3.29 -28.64
N VAL A 272 24.94 3.27 -27.38
CA VAL A 272 24.98 2.06 -26.54
C VAL A 272 24.44 2.37 -25.14
N ALA A 273 23.83 1.37 -24.50
CA ALA A 273 23.47 1.43 -23.09
C ALA A 273 24.73 1.22 -22.23
N ASP A 274 25.08 2.20 -21.42
CA ASP A 274 26.21 2.13 -20.48
C ASP A 274 25.77 1.68 -19.07
N GLU A 275 26.72 1.53 -18.16
CA GLU A 275 26.43 1.12 -16.78
C GLU A 275 25.44 2.07 -16.07
N LYS A 276 25.51 3.39 -16.35
CA LYS A 276 24.56 4.37 -15.80
C LYS A 276 23.14 4.14 -16.32
N THR A 277 23.00 3.75 -17.58
CA THR A 277 21.72 3.36 -18.17
C THR A 277 21.18 2.11 -17.47
N LEU A 278 22.03 1.10 -17.27
CA LEU A 278 21.67 -0.10 -16.54
C LEU A 278 21.19 0.20 -15.11
N GLU A 279 21.94 1.00 -14.35
CA GLU A 279 21.54 1.41 -12.99
C GLU A 279 20.18 2.10 -12.96
N ALA A 280 19.94 3.04 -13.88
CA ALA A 280 18.67 3.75 -13.98
C ALA A 280 17.51 2.82 -14.36
N LEU A 281 17.75 1.84 -15.23
CA LEU A 281 16.76 0.83 -15.60
C LEU A 281 16.43 -0.09 -14.41
N ILE A 282 17.45 -0.57 -13.68
CA ILE A 282 17.26 -1.42 -12.48
C ILE A 282 16.45 -0.67 -11.41
N ALA A 283 16.78 0.60 -11.16
CA ALA A 283 16.09 1.45 -10.20
C ALA A 283 14.61 1.70 -10.58
N ASN A 284 14.28 1.60 -11.88
CA ASN A 284 12.93 1.83 -12.41
C ASN A 284 12.29 0.56 -13.02
N ARG A 285 12.80 -0.64 -12.69
CA ARG A 285 12.45 -1.90 -13.37
C ARG A 285 10.95 -2.14 -13.50
N TYR A 286 10.16 -1.81 -12.48
CA TYR A 286 8.71 -2.01 -12.52
C TYR A 286 8.02 -1.11 -13.56
N GLU A 287 8.42 0.15 -13.67
CA GLU A 287 7.86 1.05 -14.69
C GLU A 287 8.42 0.73 -16.08
N VAL A 288 9.67 0.23 -16.20
CA VAL A 288 10.21 -0.32 -17.46
C VAL A 288 9.35 -1.49 -17.94
N MET A 289 9.07 -2.46 -17.07
CA MET A 289 8.24 -3.63 -17.40
C MET A 289 6.78 -3.27 -17.66
N ALA A 290 6.22 -2.32 -16.92
CA ALA A 290 4.89 -1.81 -17.20
C ALA A 290 4.81 -1.14 -18.58
N ARG A 291 5.87 -0.44 -19.02
CA ARG A 291 5.98 0.12 -20.38
C ARG A 291 6.11 -0.97 -21.43
N TYR A 292 6.93 -1.99 -21.18
CA TYR A 292 7.07 -3.13 -22.09
C TYR A 292 5.73 -3.83 -22.31
N ALA A 293 4.99 -4.10 -21.24
CA ALA A 293 3.66 -4.69 -21.32
C ALA A 293 2.67 -3.85 -22.15
N ARG A 294 2.75 -2.51 -22.09
CA ARG A 294 1.96 -1.63 -22.94
C ARG A 294 2.38 -1.71 -24.42
N SER A 295 3.68 -1.79 -24.71
CA SER A 295 4.17 -2.00 -26.07
C SER A 295 3.70 -3.34 -26.64
N MET A 296 3.77 -4.43 -25.86
CA MET A 296 3.21 -5.73 -26.27
C MET A 296 1.71 -5.67 -26.52
N ARG A 297 0.92 -5.01 -25.66
CA ARG A 297 -0.52 -4.86 -25.89
C ARG A 297 -0.83 -4.13 -27.20
N ARG A 298 -0.07 -3.09 -27.53
CA ARG A 298 -0.23 -2.36 -28.81
C ARG A 298 0.14 -3.21 -30.01
N GLU A 299 1.22 -3.98 -29.93
CA GLU A 299 1.61 -4.89 -31.01
C GLU A 299 0.56 -5.99 -31.20
N PHE A 300 0.06 -6.53 -30.10
CA PHE A 300 -1.03 -7.49 -30.10
C PHE A 300 -2.31 -6.93 -30.75
N GLU A 301 -2.66 -5.66 -30.47
CA GLU A 301 -3.84 -5.01 -31.07
C GLU A 301 -3.73 -4.80 -32.58
N ARG A 302 -2.51 -4.90 -33.16
CA ARG A 302 -2.30 -4.88 -34.62
C ARG A 302 -2.49 -6.25 -35.26
N LEU A 303 -2.38 -7.34 -34.50
CA LEU A 303 -2.64 -8.69 -35.00
C LEU A 303 -4.15 -8.87 -35.19
N GLN A 304 -4.56 -9.56 -36.27
CA GLN A 304 -5.97 -9.91 -36.41
C GLN A 304 -6.38 -10.88 -35.28
N PRO A 305 -7.42 -10.56 -34.48
CA PRO A 305 -7.72 -11.30 -33.27
C PRO A 305 -8.39 -12.65 -33.58
N ASP A 306 -7.57 -13.70 -33.64
CA ASP A 306 -8.03 -15.10 -33.62
C ASP A 306 -8.50 -15.55 -32.22
N ALA A 307 -9.11 -16.74 -32.13
CA ALA A 307 -9.62 -17.28 -30.87
C ALA A 307 -8.52 -17.54 -29.82
N SER A 308 -7.28 -17.84 -30.26
CA SER A 308 -6.14 -18.08 -29.37
C SER A 308 -5.67 -16.79 -28.72
N LEU A 309 -5.58 -15.72 -29.50
CA LEU A 309 -5.16 -14.39 -29.05
C LEU A 309 -6.16 -13.81 -28.04
N ARG A 310 -7.46 -13.89 -28.30
CA ARG A 310 -8.50 -13.37 -27.38
C ARG A 310 -8.38 -13.97 -25.97
N THR A 311 -8.09 -15.27 -25.90
CA THR A 311 -8.03 -16.01 -24.64
C THR A 311 -6.78 -15.65 -23.83
N VAL A 312 -5.67 -15.37 -24.52
CA VAL A 312 -4.37 -15.09 -23.91
C VAL A 312 -4.15 -13.59 -23.66
N ARG A 313 -4.89 -12.69 -24.33
CA ARG A 313 -4.77 -11.22 -24.19
C ARG A 313 -4.71 -10.75 -22.73
N ARG A 314 -5.55 -11.32 -21.86
CA ARG A 314 -5.63 -10.97 -20.43
C ARG A 314 -4.38 -11.38 -19.64
N TRP A 315 -3.53 -12.24 -20.19
CA TRP A 315 -2.40 -12.88 -19.52
C TRP A 315 -1.04 -12.38 -19.98
N LEU A 316 -0.94 -11.77 -21.18
CA LEU A 316 0.33 -11.39 -21.80
C LEU A 316 1.22 -10.44 -20.99
N HIS A 317 0.65 -9.69 -20.06
CA HIS A 317 1.41 -8.78 -19.21
C HIS A 317 1.95 -9.43 -17.94
N ARG A 318 1.43 -10.62 -17.57
CA ARG A 318 1.79 -11.35 -16.36
C ARG A 318 3.02 -12.21 -16.58
N ASP A 319 3.74 -12.47 -15.50
CA ASP A 319 4.83 -13.45 -15.50
C ASP A 319 4.26 -14.86 -15.67
N ILE A 320 4.99 -15.72 -16.39
CA ILE A 320 4.53 -17.09 -16.72
C ILE A 320 4.23 -17.89 -15.45
N GLU A 321 5.05 -17.71 -14.42
CA GLU A 321 4.91 -18.32 -13.08
C GLU A 321 3.56 -18.00 -12.40
N LYS A 322 2.90 -16.90 -12.80
CA LYS A 322 1.64 -16.42 -12.22
C LYS A 322 0.41 -16.75 -13.08
N LEU A 323 0.59 -17.50 -14.16
CA LEU A 323 -0.50 -17.89 -15.02
C LEU A 323 -1.25 -19.07 -14.42
N PRO A 324 -2.60 -19.08 -14.48
CA PRO A 324 -3.35 -20.28 -14.14
C PRO A 324 -2.90 -21.46 -15.02
N ALA A 325 -2.85 -22.67 -14.46
CA ALA A 325 -2.44 -23.86 -15.21
C ALA A 325 -3.25 -24.05 -16.50
N ALA A 326 -4.55 -23.72 -16.47
CA ALA A 326 -5.43 -23.77 -17.64
C ALA A 326 -5.05 -22.78 -18.77
N ALA A 327 -4.33 -21.70 -18.47
CA ALA A 327 -3.91 -20.70 -19.44
C ALA A 327 -2.59 -21.09 -20.15
N LEU A 328 -1.78 -21.98 -19.56
CA LEU A 328 -0.47 -22.35 -20.12
C LEU A 328 -0.56 -23.02 -21.50
N PRO A 329 -1.46 -24.01 -21.74
CA PRO A 329 -1.59 -24.61 -23.07
C PRO A 329 -2.07 -23.61 -24.13
N GLN A 330 -2.91 -22.65 -23.73
CA GLN A 330 -3.44 -21.62 -24.63
C GLN A 330 -2.34 -20.61 -25.00
N LEU A 331 -1.51 -20.22 -24.03
CA LEU A 331 -0.34 -19.39 -24.27
C LEU A 331 0.65 -20.09 -25.21
N ALA A 332 0.93 -21.37 -25.01
CA ALA A 332 1.82 -22.14 -25.89
C ALA A 332 1.32 -22.16 -27.35
N LYS A 333 0.01 -22.37 -27.55
CA LYS A 333 -0.61 -22.29 -28.89
C LYS A 333 -0.47 -20.90 -29.52
N ALA A 334 -0.73 -19.84 -28.74
CA ALA A 334 -0.60 -18.47 -29.23
C ALA A 334 0.85 -18.12 -29.59
N ARG A 335 1.83 -18.58 -28.80
CA ARG A 335 3.27 -18.43 -29.08
C ARG A 335 3.65 -19.14 -30.39
N ALA A 336 3.19 -20.37 -30.59
CA ALA A 336 3.45 -21.12 -31.82
C ALA A 336 2.81 -20.49 -33.06
N ALA A 337 1.61 -19.91 -32.94
CA ALA A 337 0.89 -19.30 -34.04
C ALA A 337 1.41 -17.90 -34.41
N HIS A 338 2.05 -17.19 -33.47
CA HIS A 338 2.45 -15.79 -33.63
C HIS A 338 3.93 -15.58 -33.25
N PRO A 339 4.88 -15.77 -34.19
CA PRO A 339 6.32 -15.69 -33.91
C PRO A 339 6.76 -14.35 -33.32
N ALA A 340 6.15 -13.24 -33.76
CA ALA A 340 6.45 -11.92 -33.19
C ALA A 340 6.07 -11.82 -31.70
N LEU A 341 4.92 -12.40 -31.33
CA LEU A 341 4.47 -12.45 -29.94
C LEU A 341 5.37 -13.35 -29.09
N ASP A 342 5.77 -14.51 -29.62
CA ASP A 342 6.71 -15.41 -28.95
C ASP A 342 8.03 -14.72 -28.66
N GLN A 343 8.60 -14.03 -29.66
CA GLN A 343 9.84 -13.28 -29.50
C GLN A 343 9.70 -12.17 -28.46
N MET A 344 8.61 -11.40 -28.47
CA MET A 344 8.38 -10.38 -27.45
C MET A 344 8.23 -10.98 -26.03
N LEU A 345 7.60 -12.15 -25.88
CA LEU A 345 7.49 -12.81 -24.59
C LEU A 345 8.85 -13.33 -24.09
N THR A 346 9.63 -13.93 -24.97
CA THR A 346 11.00 -14.39 -24.67
C THR A 346 11.89 -13.22 -24.25
N MET A 347 11.89 -12.14 -25.04
CA MET A 347 12.71 -10.95 -24.73
C MET A 347 12.26 -10.21 -23.46
N ARG A 348 10.97 -10.27 -23.11
CA ARG A 348 10.48 -9.76 -21.81
C ARG A 348 11.13 -10.51 -20.66
N GLU A 349 11.20 -11.83 -20.77
CA GLU A 349 11.75 -12.69 -19.72
C GLU A 349 13.26 -12.50 -19.61
N GLU A 350 13.98 -12.43 -20.72
CA GLU A 350 15.41 -12.10 -20.73
C GLU A 350 15.68 -10.76 -20.02
N LEU A 351 14.88 -9.73 -20.32
CA LEU A 351 15.00 -8.42 -19.68
C LEU A 351 14.68 -8.49 -18.18
N ARG A 352 13.71 -9.31 -17.76
CA ARG A 352 13.41 -9.57 -16.35
C ARG A 352 14.59 -10.23 -15.63
N GLN A 353 15.25 -11.20 -16.27
CA GLN A 353 16.39 -11.92 -15.68
C GLN A 353 17.62 -11.04 -15.48
N LEU A 354 17.83 -10.01 -16.33
CA LEU A 354 18.96 -9.08 -16.20
C LEU A 354 19.11 -8.46 -14.81
N TRP A 355 18.00 -8.09 -14.16
CA TRP A 355 18.03 -7.48 -12.83
C TRP A 355 17.64 -8.42 -11.70
N LEU A 356 17.32 -9.68 -12.00
CA LEU A 356 17.22 -10.75 -11.00
C LEU A 356 18.56 -11.48 -10.81
N SER A 357 19.48 -11.34 -11.76
CA SER A 357 20.79 -11.97 -11.67
C SER A 357 21.62 -11.41 -10.51
N THR A 358 22.08 -12.32 -9.66
CA THR A 358 22.99 -12.04 -8.54
C THR A 358 24.44 -12.49 -8.80
N THR A 359 24.68 -13.18 -9.93
CA THR A 359 25.96 -13.83 -10.26
C THR A 359 26.81 -13.04 -11.26
N HIS A 360 26.20 -12.12 -12.02
CA HIS A 360 26.91 -11.34 -13.04
C HIS A 360 27.46 -10.03 -12.49
N THR A 361 28.63 -9.65 -13.00
CA THR A 361 29.21 -8.32 -12.78
C THR A 361 28.42 -7.24 -13.52
N ARG A 362 28.56 -5.98 -13.08
CA ARG A 362 27.89 -4.84 -13.73
C ARG A 362 28.28 -4.68 -15.21
N ALA A 363 29.54 -4.96 -15.55
CA ALA A 363 30.02 -4.93 -16.93
C ALA A 363 29.35 -6.03 -17.78
N GLN A 364 29.21 -7.24 -17.24
CA GLN A 364 28.50 -8.35 -17.93
C GLN A 364 27.03 -8.00 -18.15
N LEU A 365 26.32 -7.54 -17.12
CA LEU A 365 24.91 -7.12 -17.26
C LEU A 365 24.74 -5.97 -18.25
N THR A 366 25.71 -5.06 -18.33
CA THR A 366 25.70 -3.97 -19.30
C THR A 366 25.89 -4.50 -20.73
N ALA A 367 26.80 -5.45 -20.92
CA ALA A 367 26.98 -6.11 -22.21
C ALA A 367 25.74 -6.91 -22.63
N GLU A 368 25.09 -7.62 -21.70
CA GLU A 368 23.85 -8.34 -21.97
C GLU A 368 22.70 -7.40 -22.31
N LEU A 369 22.57 -6.26 -21.62
CA LEU A 369 21.61 -5.21 -21.97
C LEU A 369 21.87 -4.66 -23.37
N GLN A 370 23.13 -4.40 -23.73
CA GLN A 370 23.49 -3.96 -25.07
C GLN A 370 23.12 -5.00 -26.12
N ALA A 371 23.41 -6.28 -25.87
CA ALA A 371 23.04 -7.38 -26.75
C ALA A 371 21.53 -7.51 -26.89
N TRP A 372 20.78 -7.34 -25.80
CA TRP A 372 19.33 -7.31 -25.80
C TRP A 372 18.77 -6.18 -26.67
N CYS A 373 19.32 -4.96 -26.54
CA CYS A 373 18.93 -3.83 -27.39
C CYS A 373 19.20 -4.09 -28.88
N ARG A 374 20.35 -4.67 -29.24
CA ARG A 374 20.66 -5.02 -30.63
C ARG A 374 19.66 -6.05 -31.17
N ARG A 375 19.43 -7.15 -30.45
CA ARG A 375 18.43 -8.17 -30.85
C ARG A 375 17.02 -7.57 -31.01
N ALA A 376 16.64 -6.63 -30.16
CA ALA A 376 15.34 -5.96 -30.23
C ALA A 376 15.24 -5.08 -31.48
N GLU A 377 16.31 -4.40 -31.86
CA GLU A 377 16.38 -3.56 -33.06
C GLU A 377 16.39 -4.39 -34.35
N ASP A 378 17.11 -5.52 -34.34
CA ASP A 378 17.23 -6.45 -35.47
C ASP A 378 16.04 -7.41 -35.60
N SER A 379 15.11 -7.40 -34.63
CA SER A 379 13.96 -8.33 -34.58
C SER A 379 12.95 -8.17 -35.72
N GLY A 380 12.97 -7.03 -36.43
CA GLY A 380 11.90 -6.66 -37.37
C GLY A 380 10.59 -6.24 -36.70
N ILE A 381 10.49 -6.29 -35.36
CA ILE A 381 9.28 -5.92 -34.60
C ILE A 381 9.40 -4.46 -34.16
N ALA A 382 8.59 -3.58 -34.75
CA ALA A 382 8.64 -2.14 -34.49
C ALA A 382 8.53 -1.80 -32.99
N ALA A 383 7.66 -2.52 -32.26
CA ALA A 383 7.48 -2.32 -30.82
C ALA A 383 8.74 -2.62 -30.00
N LEU A 384 9.55 -3.63 -30.38
CA LEU A 384 10.81 -3.96 -29.72
C LEU A 384 11.90 -2.94 -30.04
N ARG A 385 12.04 -2.56 -31.32
CA ARG A 385 12.97 -1.53 -31.76
C ARG A 385 12.73 -0.21 -31.04
N ASP A 386 11.47 0.25 -31.03
CA ASP A 386 11.09 1.51 -30.35
C ASP A 386 11.32 1.44 -28.84
N PHE A 387 11.12 0.26 -28.24
CA PHE A 387 11.41 0.05 -26.82
C PHE A 387 12.90 0.08 -26.53
N ALA A 388 13.74 -0.59 -27.32
CA ALA A 388 15.20 -0.58 -27.18
C ALA A 388 15.79 0.83 -27.32
N LEU A 389 15.32 1.62 -28.29
CA LEU A 389 15.69 3.03 -28.44
C LEU A 389 15.35 3.83 -27.17
N ARG A 390 14.18 3.60 -26.58
CA ARG A 390 13.78 4.25 -25.32
C ARG A 390 14.62 3.80 -24.14
N LEU A 391 15.03 2.54 -24.06
CA LEU A 391 15.95 2.07 -23.01
C LEU A 391 17.27 2.84 -23.04
N ARG A 392 17.86 3.02 -24.23
CA ARG A 392 19.11 3.80 -24.40
C ARG A 392 18.94 5.30 -24.10
N ALA A 393 17.71 5.79 -24.05
CA ALA A 393 17.39 7.15 -23.63
C ALA A 393 17.21 7.29 -22.10
N VAL A 394 17.12 6.19 -21.33
CA VAL A 394 16.88 6.27 -19.88
C VAL A 394 18.06 6.90 -19.14
N ARG A 395 17.73 7.70 -18.12
CA ARG A 395 18.69 8.40 -17.25
C ARG A 395 18.35 8.23 -15.78
N ALA A 396 19.40 8.25 -14.95
CA ALA A 396 19.32 8.26 -13.49
C ALA A 396 18.74 9.57 -12.95
#